data_AF-A0A517XQA8-F1
#
_entry.id   AF-A0A517XQA8-F1
#
_cell.length_a   1.000
_cell.length_b   1.000
_cell.length_c   1.000
_cell.angle_alpha   90.00
_cell.angle_beta   90.00
_cell.angle_gamma   90.00
#
_symmetry.space_group_name_H-M   'P 1'
#
loop_
_entity.id
_entity.type
_entity.pdbx_description
1 polymer ?
#
loop_
_entity_poly.entity_id
_entity_poly.type
_entity_poly.pdbx_seq_one_letter_code
_entity_poly.pdbx_strand_id
1 'polypeptide(L)'
;MNMTFRQRWAAFWFTPVDPSTLGFMRVMTGLLILYIYLAHSLDLQNFFGRHAWYGHSFMDRERREFPWSVSSFTKWNDEEVTPRLPEFPHRRASILAYIRALPEGKAERKAGLRFLDRAASDSVANGAAALTFLQAFHETGKGQEQRVYAALAEGRQLYGLAQDGQLVYLDAPHPARESTAILPAFLLALPEPDRRAAADDLKAAILPPAPVDTKYLVNHLMELDPRHRVALVRFMANLPDDRAARNDTIDFLDYWNNDPDPNRVYHFGHRTFSVWFHVTDPRTMAAIHGGVLLVILLFALGVCTRVTGVLTWVATLSYVHRTEQVLFGMDVMANILLTYLVVGDSGAALSVDRVVAKYRAVRASLARCGHIDAATRAFLDRAPPSKGAALGVRLIQVHFCFIYLAAGLSKLKGQGWWNGFAFYDVMINPEFTMLRYEWFETMARGLASVKPVYYAICTFGVWFTLGLEISFPFLVWTRLRPFYLWLAVLLHAGIGILMGLTMFELLMMVMLLAYLPAGVIRDRLRGGPGLPRLAFGFDPAVPAQARAAALVCAADADAQVSLEPSAGVGQPVVKAGGVAQTGAAAAGAVFGSVRLLRWARHLLKLPGVGGLAGRWVSPAPPAAQPPVAVGS
;
A
#
# COMPACT_ATOMS: atom_id res chain seq x y z
N MET A 1 -29.02 34.98 -1.60
CA MET A 1 -29.48 34.29 -2.82
C MET A 1 -29.34 32.79 -2.57
N ASN A 2 -30.43 32.03 -2.56
CA ASN A 2 -30.40 30.59 -2.24
C ASN A 2 -29.81 29.81 -3.42
N MET A 3 -28.57 29.32 -3.28
CA MET A 3 -27.97 28.42 -4.26
C MET A 3 -28.74 27.09 -4.32
N THR A 4 -28.99 26.58 -5.52
CA THR A 4 -29.53 25.22 -5.74
C THR A 4 -28.55 24.16 -5.25
N PHE A 5 -29.02 22.91 -5.05
CA PHE A 5 -28.14 21.79 -4.69
C PHE A 5 -27.00 21.60 -5.70
N ARG A 6 -27.31 21.63 -7.01
CA ARG A 6 -26.30 21.50 -8.08
C ARG A 6 -25.25 22.61 -8.02
N GLN A 7 -25.65 23.86 -7.74
CA GLN A 7 -24.72 24.98 -7.58
C GLN A 7 -23.84 24.82 -6.34
N ARG A 8 -24.39 24.40 -5.20
CA ARG A 8 -23.60 24.12 -3.99
C ARG A 8 -22.62 22.98 -4.19
N TRP A 9 -23.05 21.91 -4.87
CA TRP A 9 -22.21 20.78 -5.25
C TRP A 9 -21.05 21.22 -6.15
N ALA A 10 -21.34 21.96 -7.21
CA ALA A 10 -20.30 22.49 -8.09
C ALA A 10 -19.36 23.47 -7.36
N ALA A 11 -19.89 24.33 -6.50
CA ALA A 11 -19.09 25.25 -5.70
C ALA A 11 -18.17 24.52 -4.72
N PHE A 12 -18.62 23.43 -4.10
CA PHE A 12 -17.80 22.63 -3.20
C PHE A 12 -16.52 22.14 -3.90
N TRP A 13 -16.65 21.59 -5.11
CA TRP A 13 -15.56 21.01 -5.89
C TRP A 13 -14.71 22.03 -6.65
N PHE A 14 -15.31 23.11 -7.17
CA PHE A 14 -14.67 23.96 -8.19
C PHE A 14 -14.57 25.45 -7.84
N THR A 15 -14.91 25.86 -6.61
CA THR A 15 -14.59 27.24 -6.18
C THR A 15 -13.08 27.41 -6.15
N PRO A 16 -12.48 28.32 -6.94
CA PRO A 16 -11.03 28.46 -7.01
C PRO A 16 -10.39 28.70 -5.64
N VAL A 17 -9.33 27.95 -5.32
CA VAL A 17 -8.59 28.10 -4.05
C VAL A 17 -7.11 28.35 -4.30
N ASP A 18 -6.43 28.86 -3.29
CA ASP A 18 -4.98 29.05 -3.31
C ASP A 18 -4.23 27.71 -3.43
N PRO A 19 -3.37 27.53 -4.45
CA PRO A 19 -2.67 26.28 -4.70
C PRO A 19 -1.50 26.01 -3.73
N SER A 20 -1.16 26.94 -2.83
CA SER A 20 -0.01 26.81 -1.91
C SER A 20 -0.07 25.54 -1.05
N THR A 21 -1.26 25.13 -0.60
CA THR A 21 -1.43 23.88 0.16
C THR A 21 -0.96 22.67 -0.66
N LEU A 22 -1.45 22.51 -1.90
CA LEU A 22 -1.04 21.40 -2.75
C LEU A 22 0.43 21.48 -3.17
N GLY A 23 0.95 22.69 -3.40
CA GLY A 23 2.37 22.88 -3.66
C GLY A 23 3.24 22.39 -2.50
N PHE A 24 2.84 22.67 -1.27
CA PHE A 24 3.56 22.20 -0.08
C PHE A 24 3.41 20.69 0.12
N MET A 25 2.19 20.16 -0.03
CA MET A 25 1.94 18.72 0.00
C MET A 25 2.77 17.97 -1.06
N ARG A 26 2.90 18.51 -2.28
CA ARG A 26 3.76 17.95 -3.33
C ARG A 26 5.21 17.83 -2.91
N VAL A 27 5.76 18.88 -2.29
CA VAL A 27 7.15 18.86 -1.79
C VAL A 27 7.29 17.76 -0.72
N MET A 28 6.39 17.72 0.26
CA MET A 28 6.44 16.72 1.33
C MET A 28 6.27 15.29 0.81
N THR A 29 5.23 15.02 0.01
CA THR A 29 5.01 13.71 -0.62
C THR A 29 6.19 13.31 -1.48
N GLY A 30 6.71 14.21 -2.33
CA GLY A 30 7.85 13.95 -3.18
C GLY A 30 9.12 13.60 -2.39
N LEU A 31 9.39 14.30 -1.28
CA LEU A 31 10.54 13.99 -0.41
C LEU A 31 10.38 12.67 0.34
N LEU A 32 9.19 12.36 0.84
CA LEU A 32 8.90 11.09 1.52
C LEU A 32 9.05 9.91 0.55
N ILE A 33 8.49 10.04 -0.66
CA ILE A 33 8.63 9.03 -1.71
C ILE A 33 10.09 8.92 -2.16
N LEU A 34 10.81 10.04 -2.30
CA LEU A 34 12.24 9.99 -2.61
C LEU A 34 13.01 9.20 -1.55
N TYR A 35 12.75 9.45 -0.26
CA TYR A 35 13.36 8.70 0.83
C TYR A 35 13.04 7.21 0.76
N ILE A 36 11.77 6.84 0.55
CA ILE A 36 11.35 5.44 0.43
C ILE A 36 12.13 4.76 -0.70
N TYR A 37 12.28 5.41 -1.85
CA TYR A 37 12.93 4.82 -3.01
C TYR A 37 14.47 4.84 -2.90
N LEU A 38 15.04 5.80 -2.18
CA LEU A 38 16.45 5.76 -1.77
C LEU A 38 16.72 4.58 -0.83
N ALA A 39 15.78 4.23 0.06
CA ALA A 39 15.92 3.04 0.90
C ALA A 39 15.92 1.75 0.06
N HIS A 40 15.06 1.67 -0.97
CA HIS A 40 15.06 0.55 -1.92
C HIS A 40 16.39 0.43 -2.69
N SER A 41 17.17 1.50 -2.84
CA SER A 41 18.49 1.42 -3.50
C SER A 41 19.44 0.42 -2.83
N LEU A 42 19.29 0.20 -1.52
CA LEU A 42 20.15 -0.71 -0.74
C LEU A 42 19.92 -2.18 -1.09
N ASP A 43 18.68 -2.55 -1.43
CA ASP A 43 18.25 -3.94 -1.62
C ASP A 43 17.49 -4.17 -2.94
N LEU A 44 17.74 -3.32 -3.95
CA LEU A 44 16.99 -3.33 -5.21
C LEU A 44 16.94 -4.72 -5.87
N GLN A 45 18.02 -5.48 -5.80
CA GLN A 45 18.10 -6.84 -6.35
C GLN A 45 17.27 -7.86 -5.53
N ASN A 46 17.26 -7.72 -4.21
CA ASN A 46 16.53 -8.61 -3.30
C ASN A 46 15.02 -8.41 -3.41
N PHE A 47 14.57 -7.18 -3.74
CA PHE A 47 13.16 -6.89 -3.99
C PHE A 47 12.71 -7.21 -5.42
N PHE A 48 13.49 -6.82 -6.44
CA PHE A 48 12.99 -6.78 -7.82
C PHE A 48 13.80 -7.61 -8.83
N GLY A 49 14.99 -8.08 -8.46
CA GLY A 49 15.91 -8.80 -9.34
C GLY A 49 15.45 -10.19 -9.75
N ARG A 50 16.30 -10.90 -10.50
CA ARG A 50 16.04 -12.26 -10.98
C ARG A 50 15.78 -13.24 -9.83
N HIS A 51 16.58 -13.14 -8.77
CA HIS A 51 16.54 -13.98 -7.57
C HIS A 51 15.99 -13.21 -6.35
N ALA A 52 15.08 -12.25 -6.59
CA ALA A 52 14.39 -11.56 -5.51
C ALA A 52 13.66 -12.54 -4.57
N TRP A 53 13.32 -12.08 -3.36
CA TRP A 53 12.53 -12.86 -2.39
C TRP A 53 11.28 -13.47 -3.02
N TYR A 54 10.60 -12.69 -3.87
CA TYR A 54 9.61 -13.18 -4.83
C TYR A 54 10.25 -13.22 -6.22
N GLY A 55 10.76 -14.40 -6.56
CA GLY A 55 11.54 -14.65 -7.77
C GLY A 55 10.82 -14.16 -9.03
N HIS A 56 11.60 -13.63 -9.97
CA HIS A 56 11.06 -13.00 -11.18
C HIS A 56 10.18 -13.96 -12.00
N SER A 57 10.62 -15.20 -12.20
CA SER A 57 9.87 -16.21 -12.95
C SER A 57 8.56 -16.61 -12.29
N PHE A 58 8.55 -16.70 -10.95
CA PHE A 58 7.33 -16.95 -10.19
C PHE A 58 6.35 -15.79 -10.40
N MET A 59 6.81 -14.55 -10.19
CA MET A 59 5.94 -13.38 -10.30
C MET A 59 5.42 -13.11 -11.73
N ASP A 60 6.22 -13.29 -12.77
CA ASP A 60 5.75 -13.11 -14.16
C ASP A 60 4.74 -14.20 -14.56
N ARG A 61 4.89 -15.41 -14.02
CA ARG A 61 3.95 -16.51 -14.20
C ARG A 61 2.64 -16.27 -13.47
N GLU A 62 2.66 -15.93 -12.17
CA GLU A 62 1.45 -15.54 -11.41
C GLU A 62 0.70 -14.43 -12.16
N ARG A 63 1.41 -13.37 -12.56
CA ARG A 63 0.87 -12.25 -13.36
C ARG A 63 0.19 -12.67 -14.66
N ARG A 64 0.59 -13.75 -15.32
CA ARG A 64 0.05 -14.15 -16.62
C ARG A 64 -0.98 -15.25 -16.53
N GLU A 65 -0.83 -16.14 -15.57
CA GLU A 65 -1.47 -17.44 -15.58
C GLU A 65 -2.30 -17.73 -14.32
N PHE A 66 -2.24 -16.90 -13.26
CA PHE A 66 -2.99 -17.18 -12.03
C PHE A 66 -4.51 -17.22 -12.28
N PRO A 67 -5.22 -18.30 -11.91
CA PRO A 67 -6.65 -18.44 -12.16
C PRO A 67 -7.49 -17.67 -11.13
N TRP A 68 -8.26 -16.69 -11.61
CA TRP A 68 -9.16 -15.90 -10.78
C TRP A 68 -10.60 -16.42 -10.86
N SER A 69 -11.13 -16.82 -9.71
CA SER A 69 -12.55 -17.13 -9.51
C SER A 69 -13.31 -15.93 -8.94
N VAL A 70 -14.56 -15.73 -9.37
CA VAL A 70 -15.43 -14.67 -8.87
C VAL A 70 -16.55 -15.30 -8.05
N SER A 71 -16.85 -14.71 -6.88
CA SER A 71 -17.97 -15.14 -6.06
C SER A 71 -19.32 -14.80 -6.72
N SER A 72 -20.39 -15.45 -6.26
CA SER A 72 -21.74 -15.21 -6.78
C SER A 72 -22.12 -13.73 -6.69
N PHE A 73 -22.59 -13.15 -7.81
CA PHE A 73 -23.09 -11.77 -7.83
C PHE A 73 -24.35 -11.58 -6.98
N THR A 74 -25.18 -12.62 -6.83
CA THR A 74 -26.50 -12.52 -6.18
C THR A 74 -26.51 -12.98 -4.72
N LYS A 75 -25.42 -13.56 -4.23
CA LYS A 75 -25.37 -14.14 -2.89
C LYS A 75 -24.09 -13.76 -2.15
N TRP A 76 -24.28 -13.07 -1.03
CA TRP A 76 -23.19 -12.53 -0.20
C TRP A 76 -22.29 -13.59 0.45
N ASN A 77 -22.80 -14.80 0.68
CA ASN A 77 -22.11 -15.87 1.44
C ASN A 77 -21.77 -17.11 0.60
N ASP A 78 -21.87 -17.03 -0.73
CA ASP A 78 -21.45 -18.10 -1.64
C ASP A 78 -19.95 -17.95 -1.95
N GLU A 79 -19.11 -17.91 -0.92
CA GLU A 79 -17.68 -18.20 -1.11
C GLU A 79 -17.57 -19.70 -1.39
N GLU A 80 -17.73 -20.13 -2.64
CA GLU A 80 -17.53 -21.52 -3.00
C GLU A 80 -16.04 -21.89 -2.84
N VAL A 81 -15.79 -22.85 -1.95
CA VAL A 81 -14.47 -23.23 -1.49
C VAL A 81 -13.84 -24.20 -2.50
N THR A 82 -12.55 -24.01 -2.80
CA THR A 82 -11.82 -24.84 -3.76
C THR A 82 -11.09 -26.00 -3.08
N PRO A 83 -10.88 -27.13 -3.77
CA PRO A 83 -10.09 -28.24 -3.25
C PRO A 83 -8.65 -27.79 -2.99
N ARG A 84 -8.07 -28.26 -1.88
CA ARG A 84 -6.68 -27.95 -1.50
C ARG A 84 -5.88 -29.22 -1.27
N LEU A 85 -4.65 -29.23 -1.74
CA LEU A 85 -3.61 -30.22 -1.50
C LEU A 85 -2.63 -29.72 -0.42
N PRO A 86 -1.93 -30.63 0.28
CA PRO A 86 -0.99 -30.25 1.34
C PRO A 86 0.23 -29.52 0.77
N GLU A 87 0.79 -28.61 1.57
CA GLU A 87 2.00 -27.86 1.25
C GLU A 87 3.28 -28.73 1.35
N PHE A 88 3.23 -29.83 2.12
CA PHE A 88 4.37 -30.74 2.28
C PHE A 88 4.56 -31.63 1.04
N PRO A 89 5.70 -31.56 0.32
CA PRO A 89 5.87 -32.23 -0.97
C PRO A 89 5.63 -33.75 -0.96
N HIS A 90 6.08 -34.45 0.09
CA HIS A 90 5.90 -35.90 0.21
C HIS A 90 4.43 -36.29 0.41
N ARG A 91 3.67 -35.54 1.22
CA ARG A 91 2.23 -35.76 1.41
C ARG A 91 1.45 -35.41 0.14
N ARG A 92 1.85 -34.34 -0.53
CA ARG A 92 1.25 -33.88 -1.79
C ARG A 92 1.35 -34.94 -2.87
N ALA A 93 2.56 -35.49 -3.05
CA ALA A 93 2.81 -36.57 -4.01
C ALA A 93 1.96 -37.82 -3.72
N SER A 94 1.85 -38.22 -2.44
CA SER A 94 1.02 -39.36 -2.03
C SER A 94 -0.47 -39.14 -2.32
N ILE A 95 -1.01 -37.98 -1.94
CA ILE A 95 -2.42 -37.65 -2.20
C ILE A 95 -2.69 -37.54 -3.71
N LEU A 96 -1.79 -36.95 -4.50
CA LEU A 96 -1.93 -36.92 -5.97
C LEU A 96 -1.91 -38.31 -6.58
N ALA A 97 -1.02 -39.20 -6.11
CA ALA A 97 -0.99 -40.59 -6.55
C ALA A 97 -2.31 -41.31 -6.24
N TYR A 98 -2.87 -41.09 -5.04
CA TYR A 98 -4.19 -41.59 -4.67
C TYR A 98 -5.30 -41.05 -5.58
N ILE A 99 -5.37 -39.73 -5.80
CA ILE A 99 -6.37 -39.10 -6.66
C ILE A 99 -6.30 -39.67 -8.09
N ARG A 100 -5.09 -39.85 -8.63
CA ARG A 100 -4.87 -40.44 -9.97
C ARG A 100 -5.24 -41.92 -10.04
N ALA A 101 -5.13 -42.65 -8.93
CA ALA A 101 -5.46 -44.08 -8.84
C ALA A 101 -6.96 -44.36 -8.64
N LEU A 102 -7.79 -43.33 -8.40
CA LEU A 102 -9.24 -43.50 -8.27
C LEU A 102 -9.86 -44.05 -9.57
N PRO A 103 -10.93 -44.87 -9.48
CA PRO A 103 -11.57 -45.49 -10.65
C PRO A 103 -11.91 -44.51 -11.80
N GLU A 104 -11.88 -44.98 -13.05
CA GLU A 104 -12.23 -44.15 -14.22
C GLU A 104 -13.73 -43.82 -14.28
N GLY A 105 -14.61 -44.72 -13.81
CA GLY A 105 -16.06 -44.51 -13.81
C GLY A 105 -16.57 -43.65 -12.65
N LYS A 106 -17.34 -42.60 -12.95
CA LYS A 106 -17.91 -41.68 -11.94
C LYS A 106 -18.74 -42.37 -10.87
N ALA A 107 -19.55 -43.36 -11.25
CA ALA A 107 -20.42 -44.07 -10.31
C ALA A 107 -19.60 -44.87 -9.27
N GLU A 108 -18.55 -45.54 -9.73
CA GLU A 108 -17.65 -46.33 -8.88
C GLU A 108 -16.83 -45.43 -7.95
N ARG A 109 -16.25 -44.34 -8.47
CA ARG A 109 -15.58 -43.33 -7.62
C ARG A 109 -16.50 -42.79 -6.56
N LYS A 110 -17.72 -42.39 -6.94
CA LYS A 110 -18.70 -41.84 -6.00
C LYS A 110 -19.03 -42.84 -4.91
N ALA A 111 -19.27 -44.10 -5.26
CA ALA A 111 -19.53 -45.16 -4.28
C ALA A 111 -18.34 -45.34 -3.33
N GLY A 112 -17.10 -45.39 -3.85
CA GLY A 112 -15.90 -45.58 -3.05
C GLY A 112 -15.49 -44.38 -2.19
N LEU A 113 -16.03 -43.20 -2.45
CA LEU A 113 -15.76 -41.98 -1.67
C LEU A 113 -16.89 -41.61 -0.69
N ARG A 114 -18.01 -42.36 -0.63
CA ARG A 114 -19.17 -42.00 0.22
C ARG A 114 -18.83 -41.90 1.70
N PHE A 115 -17.98 -42.80 2.21
CA PHE A 115 -17.58 -42.75 3.61
C PHE A 115 -16.77 -41.48 3.91
N LEU A 116 -15.86 -41.09 3.01
CA LEU A 116 -15.11 -39.83 3.12
C LEU A 116 -16.03 -38.61 2.97
N ASP A 117 -17.02 -38.65 2.08
CA ASP A 117 -17.99 -37.55 1.89
C ASP A 117 -18.87 -37.36 3.13
N ARG A 118 -19.30 -38.46 3.76
CA ARG A 118 -20.00 -38.46 5.04
C ARG A 118 -19.13 -37.84 6.14
N ALA A 119 -17.89 -38.30 6.28
CA ALA A 119 -16.96 -37.77 7.28
C ALA A 119 -16.61 -36.29 7.05
N ALA A 120 -16.52 -35.86 5.79
CA ALA A 120 -16.25 -34.47 5.42
C ALA A 120 -17.45 -33.54 5.67
N SER A 121 -18.68 -34.04 5.47
CA SER A 121 -19.92 -33.25 5.54
C SER A 121 -20.53 -33.13 6.95
N ASP A 122 -20.05 -33.93 7.92
CA ASP A 122 -20.54 -33.89 9.30
C ASP A 122 -19.93 -32.72 10.10
N SER A 123 -20.34 -32.56 11.36
CA SER A 123 -19.73 -31.63 12.31
C SER A 123 -18.23 -31.88 12.45
N VAL A 124 -17.47 -30.84 12.84
CA VAL A 124 -16.01 -30.91 13.00
C VAL A 124 -15.58 -32.09 13.88
N ALA A 125 -16.28 -32.29 15.01
CA ALA A 125 -15.99 -33.34 15.98
C ALA A 125 -16.29 -34.74 15.41
N ASN A 126 -17.46 -34.93 14.80
CA ASN A 126 -17.85 -36.22 14.22
C ASN A 126 -16.98 -36.58 13.02
N GLY A 127 -16.71 -35.62 12.13
CA GLY A 127 -15.81 -35.81 11.00
C GLY A 127 -14.41 -36.22 11.43
N ALA A 128 -13.84 -35.56 12.44
CA ALA A 128 -12.55 -35.94 13.01
C ALA A 128 -12.57 -37.34 13.65
N ALA A 129 -13.65 -37.71 14.34
CA ALA A 129 -13.81 -39.04 14.92
C ALA A 129 -13.92 -40.13 13.84
N ALA A 130 -14.68 -39.90 12.76
CA ALA A 130 -14.77 -40.84 11.63
C ALA A 130 -13.45 -40.99 10.88
N LEU A 131 -12.73 -39.90 10.61
CA LEU A 131 -11.43 -39.94 9.92
C LEU A 131 -10.36 -40.66 10.77
N THR A 132 -10.30 -40.36 12.07
CA THR A 132 -9.41 -41.07 13.02
C THR A 132 -9.73 -42.57 13.05
N PHE A 133 -11.01 -42.93 13.12
CA PHE A 133 -11.46 -44.32 13.05
C PHE A 133 -11.04 -44.98 11.72
N LEU A 134 -11.25 -44.31 10.60
CA LEU A 134 -10.91 -44.83 9.27
C LEU A 134 -9.41 -45.13 9.14
N GLN A 135 -8.56 -44.24 9.64
CA GLN A 135 -7.12 -44.44 9.67
C GLN A 135 -6.75 -45.66 10.54
N ALA A 136 -7.24 -45.71 11.77
CA ALA A 136 -6.95 -46.80 12.70
C ALA A 136 -7.45 -48.15 12.17
N PHE A 137 -8.66 -48.18 11.59
CA PHE A 137 -9.25 -49.36 10.98
C PHE A 137 -8.41 -49.86 9.79
N HIS A 138 -7.93 -48.96 8.93
CA HIS A 138 -7.08 -49.34 7.81
C HIS A 138 -5.70 -49.85 8.25
N GLU A 139 -5.13 -49.29 9.32
CA GLU A 139 -3.84 -49.72 9.88
C GLU A 139 -3.94 -51.08 10.60
N THR A 140 -5.02 -51.31 11.36
CA THR A 140 -5.07 -52.40 12.37
C THR A 140 -6.21 -53.40 12.19
N GLY A 141 -7.20 -53.10 11.35
CA GLY A 141 -8.43 -53.89 11.16
C GLY A 141 -8.32 -55.01 10.13
N LYS A 142 -7.13 -55.22 9.53
CA LYS A 142 -6.92 -56.23 8.48
C LYS A 142 -7.25 -57.64 8.98
N GLY A 143 -8.11 -58.36 8.27
CA GLY A 143 -8.62 -59.68 8.64
C GLY A 143 -9.79 -59.66 9.64
N GLN A 144 -10.24 -58.49 10.09
CA GLN A 144 -11.39 -58.31 11.00
C GLN A 144 -12.48 -57.40 10.40
N GLU A 145 -12.42 -57.13 9.09
CA GLU A 145 -13.25 -56.15 8.39
C GLU A 145 -14.73 -56.49 8.47
N GLN A 146 -15.10 -57.74 8.17
CA GLN A 146 -16.48 -58.23 8.25
C GLN A 146 -17.09 -58.01 9.63
N ARG A 147 -16.28 -58.14 10.69
CA ARG A 147 -16.71 -57.96 12.08
C ARG A 147 -17.02 -56.49 12.36
N VAL A 148 -16.19 -55.58 11.85
CA VAL A 148 -16.41 -54.13 11.97
C VAL A 148 -17.66 -53.71 11.20
N TYR A 149 -17.85 -54.19 9.96
CA TYR A 149 -19.02 -53.87 9.15
C TYR A 149 -20.32 -54.37 9.80
N ALA A 150 -20.34 -55.61 10.29
CA ALA A 150 -21.49 -56.18 10.98
C ALA A 150 -21.80 -55.42 12.28
N ALA A 151 -20.78 -55.16 13.11
CA ALA A 151 -20.95 -54.43 14.36
C ALA A 151 -21.50 -53.01 14.14
N LEU A 152 -21.00 -52.29 13.12
CA LEU A 152 -21.51 -50.96 12.77
C LEU A 152 -22.97 -51.03 12.30
N ALA A 153 -23.31 -51.96 11.40
CA ALA A 153 -24.67 -52.13 10.90
C ALA A 153 -25.68 -52.46 12.02
N GLU A 154 -25.29 -53.32 12.95
CA GLU A 154 -26.08 -53.76 14.10
C GLU A 154 -26.13 -52.73 15.25
N GLY A 155 -25.28 -51.68 15.20
CA GLY A 155 -25.17 -50.69 16.27
C GLY A 155 -24.47 -51.19 17.53
N ARG A 156 -23.62 -52.22 17.41
CA ARG A 156 -22.84 -52.78 18.53
C ARG A 156 -21.45 -52.16 18.59
N GLN A 157 -20.98 -51.85 19.79
CA GLN A 157 -19.61 -51.37 20.00
C GLN A 157 -18.59 -52.53 19.95
N LEU A 158 -17.38 -52.23 19.49
CA LEU A 158 -16.22 -53.12 19.55
C LEU A 158 -15.13 -52.47 20.41
N TYR A 159 -14.34 -53.30 21.09
CA TYR A 159 -13.23 -52.87 21.93
C TYR A 159 -11.92 -53.47 21.43
N GLY A 160 -10.95 -52.62 21.08
CA GLY A 160 -9.63 -53.05 20.64
C GLY A 160 -8.71 -53.31 21.82
N LEU A 161 -8.08 -54.49 21.84
CA LEU A 161 -7.04 -54.85 22.78
C LEU A 161 -5.72 -55.07 22.03
N ALA A 162 -4.66 -54.38 22.45
CA ALA A 162 -3.33 -54.60 21.90
C ALA A 162 -2.75 -55.91 22.43
N GLN A 163 -2.52 -56.87 21.55
CA GLN A 163 -1.99 -58.19 21.87
C GLN A 163 -0.95 -58.60 20.82
N ASP A 164 0.27 -58.90 21.27
CA ASP A 164 1.38 -59.40 20.42
C ASP A 164 1.68 -58.51 19.19
N GLY A 165 1.54 -57.20 19.35
CA GLY A 165 1.77 -56.21 18.29
C GLY A 165 0.61 -56.05 17.28
N GLN A 166 -0.52 -56.73 17.51
CA GLN A 166 -1.75 -56.60 16.72
C GLN A 166 -2.92 -56.12 17.58
N LEU A 167 -3.92 -55.50 16.96
CA LEU A 167 -5.12 -55.04 17.64
C LEU A 167 -6.25 -56.06 17.43
N VAL A 168 -6.69 -56.71 18.50
CA VAL A 168 -7.78 -57.70 18.45
C VAL A 168 -9.09 -57.04 18.87
N TYR A 169 -10.16 -57.22 18.10
CA TYR A 169 -11.47 -56.64 18.39
C TYR A 169 -12.35 -57.59 19.21
N LEU A 170 -12.81 -57.10 20.37
CA LEU A 170 -13.66 -57.78 21.34
C LEU A 170 -15.08 -57.19 21.32
N ASP A 171 -16.09 -58.00 21.65
CA ASP A 171 -17.49 -57.53 21.75
C ASP A 171 -17.80 -56.82 23.09
N ALA A 172 -16.89 -56.92 24.07
CA ALA A 172 -17.01 -56.28 25.37
C ALA A 172 -15.62 -55.83 25.88
N PRO A 173 -15.55 -54.86 26.81
CA PRO A 173 -14.28 -54.42 27.40
C PRO A 173 -13.53 -55.58 28.05
N HIS A 174 -12.20 -55.61 27.92
CA HIS A 174 -11.40 -56.65 28.56
C HIS A 174 -11.36 -56.41 30.09
N PRO A 175 -11.62 -57.44 30.93
CA PRO A 175 -11.82 -57.23 32.38
C PRO A 175 -10.54 -56.83 33.14
N ALA A 176 -9.36 -57.15 32.61
CA ALA A 176 -8.08 -56.95 33.29
C ALA A 176 -7.03 -56.13 32.51
N ARG A 177 -7.34 -55.71 31.29
CA ARG A 177 -6.42 -55.00 30.39
C ARG A 177 -7.17 -53.86 29.75
N GLU A 178 -6.49 -52.75 29.51
CA GLU A 178 -7.10 -51.60 28.87
C GLU A 178 -7.51 -51.95 27.43
N SER A 179 -8.78 -51.70 27.10
CA SER A 179 -9.34 -51.91 25.76
C SER A 179 -10.09 -50.67 25.31
N THR A 180 -9.81 -50.18 24.11
CA THR A 180 -10.34 -48.90 23.60
C THR A 180 -11.56 -49.11 22.72
N ALA A 181 -12.60 -48.30 22.89
CA ALA A 181 -13.76 -48.33 21.98
C ALA A 181 -13.33 -47.98 20.54
N ILE A 182 -13.74 -48.81 19.57
CA ILE A 182 -13.28 -48.71 18.18
C ILE A 182 -14.25 -47.90 17.32
N LEU A 183 -15.55 -48.17 17.42
CA LEU A 183 -16.55 -47.51 16.56
C LEU A 183 -16.93 -46.14 17.15
N PRO A 184 -16.89 -45.06 16.35
CA PRO A 184 -17.31 -43.73 16.79
C PRO A 184 -18.75 -43.73 17.32
N ALA A 185 -18.95 -43.16 18.51
CA ALA A 185 -20.26 -43.16 19.18
C ALA A 185 -21.37 -42.52 18.32
N PHE A 186 -21.04 -41.47 17.56
CA PHE A 186 -22.02 -40.80 16.70
C PHE A 186 -22.50 -41.68 15.54
N LEU A 187 -21.65 -42.58 15.01
CA LEU A 187 -22.06 -43.55 13.98
C LEU A 187 -22.97 -44.62 14.57
N LEU A 188 -22.71 -45.06 15.81
CA LEU A 188 -23.59 -46.00 16.52
C LEU A 188 -24.95 -45.39 16.88
N ALA A 189 -24.99 -44.07 17.11
CA ALA A 189 -26.21 -43.33 17.43
C ALA A 189 -27.13 -43.09 16.21
N LEU A 190 -26.67 -43.36 14.98
CA LEU A 190 -27.50 -43.22 13.78
C LEU A 190 -28.69 -44.19 13.81
N PRO A 191 -29.82 -43.87 13.13
CA PRO A 191 -30.90 -44.82 12.87
C PRO A 191 -30.39 -46.09 12.17
N GLU A 192 -31.08 -47.22 12.35
CA GLU A 192 -30.65 -48.51 11.77
C GLU A 192 -30.41 -48.46 10.25
N PRO A 193 -31.27 -47.84 9.42
CA PRO A 193 -31.03 -47.73 7.97
C PRO A 193 -29.74 -46.97 7.65
N ASP A 194 -29.45 -45.90 8.40
CA ASP A 194 -28.28 -45.04 8.19
C ASP A 194 -27.00 -45.71 8.68
N ARG A 195 -27.07 -46.53 9.74
CA ARG A 195 -25.95 -47.37 10.19
C ARG A 195 -25.57 -48.42 9.15
N ARG A 196 -26.57 -49.11 8.59
CA ARG A 196 -26.35 -50.08 7.51
C ARG A 196 -25.72 -49.40 6.30
N ALA A 197 -26.23 -48.23 5.90
CA ALA A 197 -25.63 -47.44 4.83
C ALA A 197 -24.19 -47.01 5.13
N ALA A 198 -23.89 -46.57 6.36
CA ALA A 198 -22.53 -46.20 6.76
C ALA A 198 -21.57 -47.41 6.75
N ALA A 199 -22.03 -48.61 7.11
CA ALA A 199 -21.27 -49.84 7.01
C ALA A 199 -20.99 -50.23 5.55
N ASP A 200 -21.98 -50.09 4.67
CA ASP A 200 -21.81 -50.33 3.23
C ASP A 200 -20.86 -49.30 2.59
N ASP A 201 -20.98 -48.03 2.97
CA ASP A 201 -20.07 -46.95 2.55
C ASP A 201 -18.62 -47.26 3.00
N LEU A 202 -18.43 -47.73 4.24
CA LEU A 202 -17.12 -48.10 4.78
C LEU A 202 -16.54 -49.31 4.05
N LYS A 203 -17.38 -50.31 3.73
CA LYS A 203 -16.98 -51.50 2.97
C LYS A 203 -16.56 -51.16 1.54
N ALA A 204 -17.20 -50.19 0.92
CA ALA A 204 -16.88 -49.72 -0.42
C ALA A 204 -15.70 -48.73 -0.45
N ALA A 205 -15.23 -48.25 0.71
CA ALA A 205 -14.27 -47.14 0.79
C ALA A 205 -12.95 -47.44 0.05
N ILE A 206 -12.57 -46.56 -0.89
CA ILE A 206 -11.30 -46.64 -1.61
C ILE A 206 -10.28 -45.78 -0.88
N LEU A 207 -9.30 -46.42 -0.27
CA LEU A 207 -8.19 -45.78 0.44
C LEU A 207 -6.86 -46.03 -0.27
N PRO A 208 -5.84 -45.20 -0.01
CA PRO A 208 -4.48 -45.53 -0.42
C PRO A 208 -4.06 -46.93 0.07
N PRO A 209 -3.27 -47.69 -0.71
CA PRO A 209 -2.94 -49.07 -0.37
C PRO A 209 -1.96 -49.19 0.80
N ALA A 210 -1.07 -48.21 0.98
CA ALA A 210 -0.11 -48.20 2.08
C ALA A 210 -0.69 -47.44 3.28
N PRO A 211 -0.57 -47.98 4.52
CA PRO A 211 -1.12 -47.31 5.71
C PRO A 211 -0.57 -45.90 5.93
N VAL A 212 0.70 -45.66 5.56
CA VAL A 212 1.32 -44.33 5.63
C VAL A 212 0.65 -43.31 4.70
N ASP A 213 0.21 -43.72 3.51
CA ASP A 213 -0.47 -42.86 2.54
C ASP A 213 -1.89 -42.54 3.02
N THR A 214 -2.59 -43.53 3.58
CA THR A 214 -3.90 -43.34 4.22
C THR A 214 -3.81 -42.35 5.36
N LYS A 215 -2.75 -42.45 6.18
CA LYS A 215 -2.47 -41.47 7.24
C LYS A 215 -2.22 -40.07 6.68
N TYR A 216 -1.53 -39.91 5.55
CA TYR A 216 -1.35 -38.60 4.92
C TYR A 216 -2.67 -38.01 4.42
N LEU A 217 -3.52 -38.81 3.77
CA LEU A 217 -4.85 -38.39 3.32
C LEU A 217 -5.73 -37.95 4.50
N VAL A 218 -5.81 -38.78 5.54
CA VAL A 218 -6.64 -38.50 6.73
C VAL A 218 -6.16 -37.26 7.46
N ASN A 219 -4.85 -37.13 7.72
CA ASN A 219 -4.31 -35.95 8.40
C ASN A 219 -4.58 -34.68 7.60
N HIS A 220 -4.39 -34.71 6.28
CA HIS A 220 -4.69 -33.54 5.45
C HIS A 220 -6.17 -33.16 5.48
N LEU A 221 -7.08 -34.15 5.40
CA LEU A 221 -8.51 -33.88 5.57
C LEU A 221 -8.81 -33.29 6.95
N MET A 222 -8.16 -33.76 8.02
CA MET A 222 -8.33 -33.19 9.36
C MET A 222 -7.77 -31.77 9.50
N GLU A 223 -6.69 -31.45 8.80
CA GLU A 223 -6.07 -30.11 8.76
C GLU A 223 -6.97 -29.07 8.07
N LEU A 224 -7.80 -29.48 7.10
CA LEU A 224 -8.78 -28.62 6.42
C LEU A 224 -9.99 -28.31 7.30
N ASP A 225 -10.61 -27.15 7.13
CA ASP A 225 -11.95 -26.88 7.68
C ASP A 225 -13.04 -27.65 6.90
N PRO A 226 -14.26 -27.82 7.46
CA PRO A 226 -15.30 -28.64 6.85
C PRO A 226 -15.62 -28.29 5.40
N ARG A 227 -15.58 -27.02 5.01
CA ARG A 227 -15.93 -26.61 3.64
C ARG A 227 -14.85 -27.05 2.65
N HIS A 228 -13.58 -26.92 3.01
CA HIS A 228 -12.45 -27.38 2.19
C HIS A 228 -12.38 -28.91 2.12
N ARG A 229 -12.72 -29.62 3.21
CA ARG A 229 -12.84 -31.09 3.20
C ARG A 229 -13.84 -31.56 2.16
N VAL A 230 -15.05 -30.99 2.22
CA VAL A 230 -16.13 -31.31 1.28
C VAL A 230 -15.73 -30.95 -0.15
N ALA A 231 -15.06 -29.81 -0.37
CA ALA A 231 -14.57 -29.41 -1.69
C ALA A 231 -13.58 -30.44 -2.27
N LEU A 232 -12.60 -30.91 -1.47
CA LEU A 232 -11.62 -31.91 -1.92
C LEU A 232 -12.28 -33.26 -2.22
N VAL A 233 -13.18 -33.75 -1.36
CA VAL A 233 -13.86 -35.02 -1.59
C VAL A 233 -14.78 -34.95 -2.82
N ARG A 234 -15.51 -33.84 -2.99
CA ARG A 234 -16.34 -33.62 -4.18
C ARG A 234 -15.52 -33.48 -5.45
N PHE A 235 -14.35 -32.86 -5.39
CA PHE A 235 -13.42 -32.81 -6.52
C PHE A 235 -13.05 -34.23 -6.97
N MET A 236 -12.57 -35.07 -6.04
CA MET A 236 -12.23 -36.48 -6.32
C MET A 236 -13.43 -37.27 -6.90
N ALA A 237 -14.62 -37.05 -6.34
CA ALA A 237 -15.84 -37.72 -6.77
C ALA A 237 -16.38 -37.27 -8.13
N ASN A 238 -16.00 -36.09 -8.62
CA ASN A 238 -16.50 -35.50 -9.86
C ASN A 238 -15.43 -35.25 -10.94
N LEU A 239 -14.21 -35.80 -10.78
CA LEU A 239 -13.21 -35.84 -11.84
C LEU A 239 -13.82 -36.30 -13.18
N PRO A 240 -13.32 -35.83 -14.34
CA PRO A 240 -13.72 -36.36 -15.64
C PRO A 240 -13.51 -37.88 -15.75
N ASP A 241 -14.39 -38.54 -16.50
CA ASP A 241 -14.23 -39.95 -16.85
C ASP A 241 -13.24 -40.13 -18.01
N ASP A 242 -13.12 -39.13 -18.90
CA ASP A 242 -12.06 -39.08 -19.91
C ASP A 242 -10.69 -38.89 -19.24
N ARG A 243 -9.74 -39.76 -19.58
CA ARG A 243 -8.43 -39.83 -18.94
C ARG A 243 -7.56 -38.61 -19.20
N ALA A 244 -7.62 -38.04 -20.41
CA ALA A 244 -6.84 -36.85 -20.75
C ALA A 244 -7.37 -35.64 -19.97
N ALA A 245 -8.68 -35.38 -20.05
CA ALA A 245 -9.31 -34.30 -19.31
C ALA A 245 -9.14 -34.44 -17.79
N ARG A 246 -9.15 -35.67 -17.27
CA ARG A 246 -8.86 -35.96 -15.86
C ARG A 246 -7.44 -35.55 -15.48
N ASN A 247 -6.45 -35.97 -16.25
CA ASN A 247 -5.05 -35.64 -15.95
C ASN A 247 -4.85 -34.13 -15.97
N ASP A 248 -5.39 -33.43 -16.96
CA ASP A 248 -5.34 -31.97 -17.04
C ASP A 248 -5.96 -31.31 -15.81
N THR A 249 -7.10 -31.83 -15.34
CA THR A 249 -7.81 -31.39 -14.13
C THR A 249 -6.96 -31.58 -12.86
N ILE A 250 -6.31 -32.75 -12.72
CA ILE A 250 -5.46 -33.06 -11.57
C ILE A 250 -4.16 -32.23 -11.60
N ASP A 251 -3.55 -32.08 -12.78
CA ASP A 251 -2.31 -31.33 -12.96
C ASP A 251 -2.54 -29.84 -12.69
N PHE A 252 -3.70 -29.31 -13.06
CA PHE A 252 -4.10 -27.95 -12.68
C PHE A 252 -4.23 -27.79 -11.17
N LEU A 253 -4.87 -28.76 -10.49
CA LEU A 253 -4.98 -28.73 -9.02
C LEU A 253 -3.59 -28.82 -8.37
N ASP A 254 -2.69 -29.67 -8.87
CA ASP A 254 -1.33 -29.76 -8.35
C ASP A 254 -0.60 -28.41 -8.48
N TYR A 255 -0.67 -27.82 -9.67
CA TYR A 255 0.07 -26.63 -10.02
C TYR A 255 -0.44 -25.35 -9.33
N TRP A 256 -1.76 -25.11 -9.35
CA TRP A 256 -2.36 -23.89 -8.79
C TRP A 256 -2.92 -24.06 -7.38
N ASN A 257 -3.05 -25.29 -6.89
CA ASN A 257 -3.79 -25.61 -5.67
C ASN A 257 -5.21 -24.99 -5.68
N ASN A 258 -5.86 -24.98 -6.85
CA ASN A 258 -7.13 -24.30 -7.10
C ASN A 258 -8.08 -25.17 -7.94
N ASP A 259 -9.37 -24.83 -7.97
CA ASP A 259 -10.39 -25.58 -8.73
C ASP A 259 -10.24 -25.33 -10.25
N PRO A 260 -9.98 -26.36 -11.06
CA PRO A 260 -9.87 -26.24 -12.51
C PRO A 260 -11.20 -26.03 -13.26
N ASP A 261 -12.35 -26.04 -12.58
CA ASP A 261 -13.65 -25.88 -13.25
C ASP A 261 -13.68 -24.60 -14.11
N PRO A 262 -13.74 -24.72 -15.46
CA PRO A 262 -13.69 -23.58 -16.36
C PRO A 262 -14.93 -22.68 -16.24
N ASN A 263 -16.02 -23.16 -15.64
CA ASN A 263 -17.18 -22.31 -15.34
C ASN A 263 -16.94 -21.40 -14.14
N ARG A 264 -15.89 -21.66 -13.34
CA ARG A 264 -15.54 -20.89 -12.14
C ARG A 264 -14.39 -19.93 -12.38
N VAL A 265 -13.44 -20.30 -13.24
CA VAL A 265 -12.32 -19.44 -13.60
C VAL A 265 -12.80 -18.39 -14.60
N TYR A 266 -12.92 -17.15 -14.14
CA TYR A 266 -13.39 -16.02 -14.95
C TYR A 266 -12.30 -15.45 -15.85
N HIS A 267 -11.06 -15.38 -15.35
CA HIS A 267 -9.90 -14.95 -16.13
C HIS A 267 -8.59 -15.48 -15.56
N PHE A 268 -7.54 -15.42 -16.38
CA PHE A 268 -6.18 -15.76 -15.99
C PHE A 268 -5.30 -14.52 -15.90
N GLY A 269 -4.38 -14.54 -14.94
CA GLY A 269 -3.38 -13.51 -14.72
C GLY A 269 -3.91 -12.26 -14.00
N HIS A 270 -2.98 -11.38 -13.66
CA HIS A 270 -3.22 -10.11 -13.00
C HIS A 270 -3.09 -8.97 -14.02
N ARG A 271 -3.93 -7.94 -13.88
CA ARG A 271 -3.86 -6.71 -14.70
C ARG A 271 -2.82 -5.73 -14.15
N THR A 272 -1.60 -6.21 -13.94
CA THR A 272 -0.51 -5.45 -13.34
C THR A 272 0.55 -5.12 -14.39
N PHE A 273 1.34 -4.08 -14.14
CA PHE A 273 2.43 -3.69 -15.04
C PHE A 273 3.66 -3.27 -14.25
N SER A 274 4.85 -3.64 -14.73
CA SER A 274 6.10 -3.18 -14.14
C SER A 274 7.25 -3.29 -15.13
N VAL A 275 8.15 -2.30 -15.13
CA VAL A 275 9.43 -2.39 -15.85
C VAL A 275 10.30 -3.54 -15.33
N TRP A 276 10.14 -3.90 -14.05
CA TRP A 276 10.91 -4.95 -13.38
C TRP A 276 10.53 -6.37 -13.81
N PHE A 277 9.45 -6.54 -14.59
CA PHE A 277 9.18 -7.81 -15.29
C PHE A 277 10.05 -7.98 -16.54
N HIS A 278 10.67 -6.92 -17.05
CA HIS A 278 11.39 -6.94 -18.32
C HIS A 278 12.89 -6.72 -18.17
N VAL A 279 13.35 -6.25 -17.00
CA VAL A 279 14.75 -5.92 -16.74
C VAL A 279 15.19 -6.56 -15.43
N THR A 280 16.19 -7.43 -15.51
CA THR A 280 16.78 -8.13 -14.35
C THR A 280 18.31 -7.97 -14.25
N ASP A 281 18.96 -7.37 -15.27
CA ASP A 281 20.38 -7.05 -15.23
C ASP A 281 20.67 -5.95 -14.20
N PRO A 282 21.60 -6.15 -13.24
CA PRO A 282 21.83 -5.21 -12.14
C PRO A 282 22.20 -3.79 -12.59
N ARG A 283 22.98 -3.64 -13.66
CA ARG A 283 23.42 -2.32 -14.14
C ARG A 283 22.26 -1.54 -14.76
N THR A 284 21.48 -2.21 -15.59
CA THR A 284 20.30 -1.64 -16.23
C THR A 284 19.24 -1.30 -15.19
N MET A 285 19.04 -2.17 -14.19
CA MET A 285 18.13 -1.89 -13.08
C MET A 285 18.57 -0.67 -12.28
N ALA A 286 19.86 -0.56 -11.94
CA ALA A 286 20.39 0.60 -11.23
C ALA A 286 20.23 1.90 -12.04
N ALA A 287 20.44 1.86 -13.36
CA ALA A 287 20.25 3.01 -14.24
C ALA A 287 18.78 3.46 -14.30
N ILE A 288 17.83 2.53 -14.46
CA ILE A 288 16.39 2.83 -14.45
C ILE A 288 15.98 3.38 -13.07
N HIS A 289 16.45 2.76 -11.99
CA HIS A 289 16.19 3.23 -10.64
C HIS A 289 16.73 4.65 -10.39
N GLY A 290 17.95 4.95 -10.82
CA GLY A 290 18.52 6.30 -10.76
C GLY A 290 17.70 7.33 -11.57
N GLY A 291 17.19 6.93 -12.73
CA GLY A 291 16.24 7.73 -13.51
C GLY A 291 14.93 8.00 -12.77
N VAL A 292 14.37 7.00 -12.10
CA VAL A 292 13.18 7.13 -11.25
C VAL A 292 13.42 8.10 -10.09
N LEU A 293 14.55 7.97 -9.38
CA LEU A 293 14.93 8.89 -8.30
C LEU A 293 15.03 10.34 -8.79
N LEU A 294 15.64 10.56 -9.96
CA LEU A 294 15.72 11.88 -10.58
C LEU A 294 14.31 12.42 -10.90
N VAL A 295 13.43 11.62 -11.48
CA VAL A 295 12.05 12.02 -11.77
C VAL A 295 11.30 12.41 -10.50
N ILE A 296 11.43 11.62 -9.42
CA ILE A 296 10.81 11.92 -8.12
C ILE A 296 11.37 13.23 -7.55
N LEU A 297 12.68 13.46 -7.63
CA LEU A 297 13.30 14.71 -7.20
C LEU A 297 12.77 15.90 -8.01
N LEU A 298 12.70 15.78 -9.34
CA LEU A 298 12.14 16.81 -10.20
C LEU A 298 10.66 17.06 -9.89
N PHE A 299 9.89 16.01 -9.59
CA PHE A 299 8.51 16.12 -9.11
C PHE A 299 8.44 16.83 -7.76
N ALA A 300 9.36 16.58 -6.82
CA ALA A 300 9.42 17.24 -5.51
C ALA A 300 9.84 18.72 -5.61
N LEU A 301 10.67 19.07 -6.59
CA LEU A 301 11.04 20.47 -6.90
C LEU A 301 9.98 21.20 -7.74
N GLY A 302 9.15 20.46 -8.48
CA GLY A 302 8.06 20.98 -9.28
C GLY A 302 8.56 21.51 -10.62
N VAL A 303 9.42 20.71 -11.25
CA VAL A 303 9.92 20.91 -12.61
C VAL A 303 9.02 20.10 -13.55
N CYS A 304 8.40 20.77 -14.52
CA CYS A 304 7.44 20.15 -15.44
C CYS A 304 6.41 19.30 -14.69
N THR A 305 5.82 19.87 -13.63
CA THR A 305 5.12 19.17 -12.54
C THR A 305 4.07 18.18 -13.03
N ARG A 306 3.34 18.51 -14.10
CA ARG A 306 2.35 17.61 -14.71
C ARG A 306 2.99 16.34 -15.27
N VAL A 307 4.11 16.46 -15.98
CA VAL A 307 4.84 15.34 -16.58
C VAL A 307 5.54 14.53 -15.49
N THR A 308 6.32 15.19 -14.62
CA THR A 308 7.07 14.51 -13.57
C THR A 308 6.15 13.88 -12.52
N GLY A 309 4.98 14.45 -12.27
CA GLY A 309 3.94 13.83 -11.43
C GLY A 309 3.39 12.54 -12.02
N VAL A 310 3.02 12.52 -13.31
CA VAL A 310 2.54 11.29 -13.98
C VAL A 310 3.66 10.24 -14.02
N LEU A 311 4.88 10.62 -14.36
CA LEU A 311 6.01 9.70 -14.40
C LEU A 311 6.33 9.15 -13.01
N THR A 312 6.26 9.98 -11.96
CA THR A 312 6.44 9.53 -10.57
C THR A 312 5.36 8.53 -10.18
N TRP A 313 4.09 8.82 -10.50
CA TRP A 313 2.98 7.92 -10.23
C TRP A 313 3.09 6.57 -10.96
N VAL A 314 3.40 6.58 -12.26
CA VAL A 314 3.62 5.35 -13.04
C VAL A 314 4.83 4.57 -12.51
N ALA A 315 5.92 5.27 -12.16
CA ALA A 315 7.09 4.64 -11.56
C ALA A 315 6.73 4.00 -10.21
N THR A 316 6.03 4.69 -9.33
CA THR A 316 5.63 4.14 -8.03
C THR A 316 4.73 2.92 -8.18
N LEU A 317 3.75 2.97 -9.09
CA LEU A 317 2.92 1.80 -9.42
C LEU A 317 3.74 0.63 -9.97
N SER A 318 4.76 0.89 -10.78
CA SER A 318 5.64 -0.14 -11.30
C SER A 318 6.36 -0.93 -10.19
N TYR A 319 6.73 -0.30 -9.08
CA TYR A 319 7.38 -1.01 -7.96
C TYR A 319 6.34 -1.85 -7.22
N VAL A 320 5.20 -1.24 -6.89
CA VAL A 320 4.08 -1.92 -6.22
C VAL A 320 3.63 -3.16 -6.98
N HIS A 321 3.36 -3.04 -8.28
CA HIS A 321 2.91 -4.15 -9.13
C HIS A 321 3.94 -5.27 -9.31
N ARG A 322 5.24 -5.01 -9.11
CA ARG A 322 6.26 -6.06 -9.18
C ARG A 322 6.29 -6.92 -7.92
N THR A 323 5.91 -6.35 -6.77
CA THR A 323 5.99 -6.99 -5.46
C THR A 323 4.76 -6.67 -4.63
N GLU A 324 3.59 -7.10 -5.10
CA GLU A 324 2.32 -6.89 -4.40
C GLU A 324 2.29 -7.58 -3.03
N GLN A 325 3.11 -8.61 -2.81
CA GLN A 325 3.20 -9.36 -1.56
C GLN A 325 3.74 -8.54 -0.39
N VAL A 326 4.51 -7.48 -0.67
CA VAL A 326 5.05 -6.57 0.35
C VAL A 326 4.35 -5.22 0.33
N LEU A 327 3.23 -5.10 -0.40
CA LEU A 327 2.40 -3.90 -0.41
C LEU A 327 1.98 -3.55 1.02
N PHE A 328 2.25 -2.32 1.43
CA PHE A 328 1.87 -1.84 2.74
C PHE A 328 1.03 -0.56 2.66
N GLY A 329 0.40 -0.17 3.79
CA GLY A 329 -0.44 1.03 3.86
C GLY A 329 0.27 2.30 3.40
N MET A 330 1.59 2.38 3.59
CA MET A 330 2.44 3.49 3.09
C MET A 330 2.32 3.66 1.57
N ASP A 331 2.43 2.57 0.81
CA ASP A 331 2.36 2.60 -0.66
C ASP A 331 0.97 3.05 -1.14
N VAL A 332 -0.08 2.63 -0.44
CA VAL A 332 -1.45 3.01 -0.73
C VAL A 332 -1.64 4.52 -0.51
N MET A 333 -1.18 5.06 0.63
CA MET A 333 -1.28 6.50 0.91
C MET A 333 -0.47 7.35 -0.07
N ALA A 334 0.74 6.90 -0.42
CA ALA A 334 1.58 7.56 -1.41
C ALA A 334 0.88 7.62 -2.77
N ASN A 335 0.30 6.51 -3.24
CA ASN A 335 -0.41 6.46 -4.53
C ASN A 335 -1.68 7.33 -4.54
N ILE A 336 -2.44 7.36 -3.45
CA ILE A 336 -3.61 8.25 -3.32
C ILE A 336 -3.18 9.71 -3.45
N LEU A 337 -2.15 10.11 -2.69
CA LEU A 337 -1.62 11.48 -2.74
C LEU A 337 -1.09 11.83 -4.13
N LEU A 338 -0.27 10.97 -4.75
CA LEU A 338 0.26 11.19 -6.09
C LEU A 338 -0.87 11.37 -7.12
N THR A 339 -1.89 10.52 -7.08
CA THR A 339 -3.05 10.62 -7.98
C THR A 339 -3.69 12.01 -7.90
N TYR A 340 -3.92 12.53 -6.69
CA TYR A 340 -4.56 13.83 -6.51
C TYR A 340 -3.63 15.01 -6.74
N LEU A 341 -2.32 14.86 -6.51
CA LEU A 341 -1.32 15.88 -6.81
C LEU A 341 -1.03 15.98 -8.32
N VAL A 342 -1.22 14.90 -9.08
CA VAL A 342 -1.18 14.91 -10.54
C VAL A 342 -2.38 15.66 -11.12
N VAL A 343 -3.57 15.46 -10.55
CA VAL A 343 -4.80 16.10 -11.01
C VAL A 343 -4.87 17.56 -10.57
N GLY A 344 -4.58 17.84 -9.30
CA GLY A 344 -4.57 19.18 -8.72
C GLY A 344 -3.39 20.00 -9.20
N ASP A 345 -3.56 21.32 -9.34
CA ASP A 345 -2.50 22.24 -9.80
C ASP A 345 -1.37 22.45 -8.77
N SER A 346 -0.73 21.35 -8.36
CA SER A 346 0.33 21.29 -7.35
C SER A 346 1.64 21.96 -7.80
N GLY A 347 1.76 22.25 -9.10
CA GLY A 347 2.84 23.04 -9.68
C GLY A 347 2.58 24.54 -9.74
N ALA A 348 1.39 25.04 -9.36
CA ALA A 348 1.07 26.47 -9.46
C ALA A 348 1.68 27.32 -8.33
N ALA A 349 2.12 26.70 -7.24
CA ALA A 349 2.82 27.34 -6.13
C ALA A 349 3.97 26.45 -5.62
N LEU A 350 4.96 27.08 -4.99
CA LEU A 350 6.12 26.40 -4.35
C LEU A 350 6.87 25.45 -5.30
N SER A 351 7.02 25.83 -6.57
CA SER A 351 7.60 24.99 -7.63
C SER A 351 8.58 25.77 -8.51
N VAL A 352 9.46 25.06 -9.21
CA VAL A 352 10.30 25.65 -10.26
C VAL A 352 9.44 26.16 -11.43
N ASP A 353 8.38 25.45 -11.79
CA ASP A 353 7.41 25.90 -12.81
C ASP A 353 6.84 27.30 -12.48
N ARG A 354 6.56 27.55 -11.19
CA ARG A 354 6.08 28.85 -10.71
C ARG A 354 7.16 29.93 -10.84
N VAL A 355 8.42 29.63 -10.53
CA VAL A 355 9.54 30.56 -10.73
C VAL A 355 9.68 30.91 -12.21
N VAL A 356 9.60 29.93 -13.11
CA VAL A 356 9.63 30.16 -14.56
C VAL A 356 8.45 31.02 -15.03
N ALA A 357 7.24 30.78 -14.49
CA ALA A 357 6.06 31.58 -14.80
C ALA A 357 6.22 33.04 -14.33
N LYS A 358 6.74 33.26 -13.12
CA LYS A 358 7.08 34.61 -12.60
C LYS A 358 8.08 35.31 -13.51
N TYR A 359 9.16 34.63 -13.88
CA TYR A 359 10.18 35.16 -14.79
C TYR A 359 9.59 35.62 -16.13
N ARG A 360 8.75 34.79 -16.76
CA ARG A 360 8.09 35.14 -18.02
C ARG A 360 7.15 36.33 -17.86
N ALA A 361 6.36 36.38 -16.78
CA ALA A 361 5.45 37.48 -16.50
C ALA A 361 6.19 38.82 -16.30
N VAL A 362 7.27 38.81 -15.51
CA VAL A 362 8.11 39.99 -15.30
C VAL A 362 8.72 40.47 -16.60
N ARG A 363 9.32 39.56 -17.39
CA ARG A 363 9.89 39.93 -18.70
C ARG A 363 8.86 40.57 -19.63
N ALA A 364 7.64 40.02 -19.66
CA ALA A 364 6.57 40.57 -20.48
C ALA A 364 6.11 41.94 -19.98
N SER A 365 6.05 42.17 -18.66
CA SER A 365 5.73 43.48 -18.07
C SER A 365 6.80 44.52 -18.40
N LEU A 366 8.07 44.20 -18.15
CA LEU A 366 9.20 45.08 -18.45
C LEU A 366 9.26 45.44 -19.95
N ALA A 367 8.99 44.49 -20.83
CA ALA A 367 8.95 44.75 -22.27
C ALA A 367 7.78 45.67 -22.70
N ARG A 368 6.65 45.65 -21.98
CA ARG A 368 5.48 46.48 -22.30
C ARG A 368 5.60 47.91 -21.78
N CYS A 369 6.05 48.10 -20.54
CA CYS A 369 6.01 49.41 -19.87
C CYS A 369 7.31 49.81 -19.17
N GLY A 370 8.37 49.01 -19.25
CA GLY A 370 9.66 49.31 -18.61
C GLY A 370 9.67 49.14 -17.09
N HIS A 371 8.54 48.86 -16.47
CA HIS A 371 8.38 48.61 -15.03
C HIS A 371 7.45 47.42 -14.78
N ILE A 372 7.22 47.07 -13.51
CA ILE A 372 6.24 46.04 -13.15
C ILE A 372 4.85 46.67 -13.07
N ASP A 373 3.95 46.26 -13.95
CA ASP A 373 2.54 46.67 -13.96
C ASP A 373 1.74 46.04 -12.79
N ALA A 374 0.56 46.61 -12.50
CA ALA A 374 -0.26 46.20 -11.36
C ALA A 374 -0.71 44.73 -11.44
N ALA A 375 -1.04 44.25 -12.64
CA ALA A 375 -1.46 42.86 -12.86
C ALA A 375 -0.31 41.87 -12.58
N THR A 376 0.89 42.20 -13.04
CA THR A 376 2.10 41.41 -12.80
C THR A 376 2.49 41.45 -11.33
N ARG A 377 2.37 42.60 -10.65
CA ARG A 377 2.60 42.70 -9.20
C ARG A 377 1.66 41.78 -8.41
N ALA A 378 0.36 41.84 -8.69
CA ALA A 378 -0.63 40.95 -8.07
C ALA A 378 -0.32 39.46 -8.34
N PHE A 379 0.12 39.14 -9.56
CA PHE A 379 0.57 37.79 -9.92
C PHE A 379 1.84 37.37 -9.20
N LEU A 380 2.79 38.27 -8.89
CA LEU A 380 4.01 37.92 -8.14
C LEU A 380 3.73 37.69 -6.66
N ASP A 381 2.87 38.53 -6.08
CA ASP A 381 2.51 38.54 -4.66
C ASP A 381 1.83 37.24 -4.23
N ARG A 382 0.95 36.69 -5.08
CA ARG A 382 0.21 35.45 -4.78
C ARG A 382 0.01 34.61 -6.04
N ALA A 383 0.07 33.28 -5.87
CA ALA A 383 -0.37 32.37 -6.92
C ALA A 383 -1.86 32.57 -7.21
N PRO A 384 -2.28 32.64 -8.48
CA PRO A 384 -3.69 32.74 -8.83
C PRO A 384 -4.49 31.57 -8.25
N PRO A 385 -5.70 31.82 -7.73
CA PRO A 385 -6.58 30.74 -7.30
C PRO A 385 -6.89 29.77 -8.46
N SER A 386 -6.91 28.48 -8.18
CA SER A 386 -7.15 27.43 -9.18
C SER A 386 -8.34 26.55 -8.83
N LYS A 387 -9.14 26.20 -9.85
CA LYS A 387 -10.20 25.18 -9.78
C LYS A 387 -9.62 23.77 -9.65
N GLY A 388 -8.51 23.48 -10.34
CA GLY A 388 -7.80 22.21 -10.22
C GLY A 388 -7.25 22.01 -8.82
N ALA A 389 -6.73 23.08 -8.20
CA ALA A 389 -6.31 23.04 -6.81
C ALA A 389 -7.48 22.78 -5.85
N ALA A 390 -8.65 23.36 -6.12
CA ALA A 390 -9.86 23.11 -5.34
C ALA A 390 -10.26 21.64 -5.42
N LEU A 391 -10.34 21.08 -6.63
CA LEU A 391 -10.64 19.67 -6.86
C LEU A 391 -9.66 18.76 -6.13
N GLY A 392 -8.35 18.98 -6.27
CA GLY A 392 -7.33 18.17 -5.60
C GLY A 392 -7.43 18.19 -4.08
N VAL A 393 -7.58 19.38 -3.47
CA VAL A 393 -7.77 19.51 -2.01
C VAL A 393 -9.04 18.80 -1.55
N ARG A 394 -10.16 18.95 -2.27
CA ARG A 394 -11.42 18.29 -1.90
C ARG A 394 -11.36 16.78 -2.04
N LEU A 395 -10.71 16.27 -3.08
CA LEU A 395 -10.51 14.83 -3.26
C LEU A 395 -9.71 14.23 -2.09
N ILE A 396 -8.63 14.90 -1.67
CA ILE A 396 -7.86 14.47 -0.49
C ILE A 396 -8.70 14.49 0.78
N GLN A 397 -9.43 15.58 1.04
CA GLN A 397 -10.30 15.68 2.22
C GLN A 397 -11.37 14.59 2.23
N VAL A 398 -12.07 14.38 1.12
CA VAL A 398 -13.13 13.36 1.05
C VAL A 398 -12.54 11.95 1.20
N HIS A 399 -11.39 11.66 0.56
CA HIS A 399 -10.75 10.36 0.69
C HIS A 399 -10.25 10.12 2.11
N PHE A 400 -9.68 11.12 2.78
CA PHE A 400 -9.26 11.00 4.18
C PHE A 400 -10.43 10.69 5.10
N CYS A 401 -11.60 11.31 4.88
CA CYS A 401 -12.83 10.96 5.58
C CYS A 401 -13.22 9.49 5.37
N PHE A 402 -13.11 8.96 4.14
CA PHE A 402 -13.38 7.55 3.88
C PHE A 402 -12.39 6.63 4.58
N ILE A 403 -11.09 6.96 4.57
CA ILE A 403 -10.05 6.19 5.27
C ILE A 403 -10.39 6.10 6.77
N TYR A 404 -10.67 7.23 7.41
CA TYR A 404 -11.00 7.28 8.84
C TYR A 404 -12.28 6.52 9.16
N LEU A 405 -13.35 6.72 8.38
CA LEU A 405 -14.62 6.03 8.63
C LEU A 405 -14.48 4.51 8.43
N ALA A 406 -13.83 4.08 7.36
CA ALA A 406 -13.61 2.67 7.07
C ALA A 406 -12.71 2.01 8.14
N ALA A 407 -11.66 2.71 8.57
CA ALA A 407 -10.78 2.25 9.63
C ALA A 407 -11.50 2.12 10.98
N GLY A 408 -12.40 3.05 11.33
CA GLY A 408 -13.18 2.98 12.56
C GLY A 408 -14.26 1.90 12.54
N LEU A 409 -15.03 1.81 11.44
CA LEU A 409 -16.09 0.81 11.30
C LEU A 409 -15.54 -0.61 11.19
N SER A 410 -14.39 -0.81 10.55
CA SER A 410 -13.77 -2.14 10.45
C SER A 410 -13.34 -2.67 11.82
N LYS A 411 -12.86 -1.79 12.71
CA LYS A 411 -12.47 -2.14 14.08
C LYS A 411 -13.65 -2.65 14.91
N LEU A 412 -14.87 -2.13 14.70
CA LEU A 412 -16.07 -2.59 15.39
C LEU A 412 -16.42 -4.06 15.12
N LYS A 413 -15.83 -4.68 14.08
CA LYS A 413 -15.99 -6.11 13.80
C LYS A 413 -15.15 -7.01 14.73
N GLY A 414 -14.10 -6.47 15.34
CA GLY A 414 -13.16 -7.25 16.16
C GLY A 414 -13.50 -7.21 17.65
N GLN A 415 -13.58 -8.39 18.29
CA GLN A 415 -13.87 -8.50 19.73
C GLN A 415 -12.86 -7.75 20.61
N GLY A 416 -11.58 -7.66 20.17
CA GLY A 416 -10.52 -6.91 20.84
C GLY A 416 -10.85 -5.43 21.09
N TRP A 417 -11.64 -4.81 20.22
CA TRP A 417 -12.04 -3.40 20.37
C TRP A 417 -13.18 -3.23 21.38
N TRP A 418 -14.04 -4.23 21.52
CA TRP A 418 -15.14 -4.21 22.48
C TRP A 418 -14.71 -4.52 23.90
N ASN A 419 -13.76 -5.43 24.07
CA ASN A 419 -13.23 -5.83 25.37
C ASN A 419 -12.05 -4.96 25.84
N GLY A 420 -11.62 -3.97 25.05
CA GLY A 420 -10.60 -2.97 25.39
C GLY A 420 -9.15 -3.43 25.21
N PHE A 421 -8.90 -4.68 24.81
CA PHE A 421 -7.54 -5.23 24.71
C PHE A 421 -6.81 -4.84 23.41
N ALA A 422 -7.53 -4.45 22.35
CA ALA A 422 -6.93 -4.12 21.05
C ALA A 422 -5.85 -3.03 21.12
N PHE A 423 -6.01 -2.03 21.99
CA PHE A 423 -5.01 -0.97 22.13
C PHE A 423 -3.67 -1.53 22.64
N TYR A 424 -3.71 -2.44 23.62
CA TYR A 424 -2.51 -3.09 24.13
C TYR A 424 -1.89 -4.01 23.09
N ASP A 425 -2.69 -4.89 22.47
CA ASP A 425 -2.20 -5.86 21.48
C ASP A 425 -1.47 -5.18 20.33
N VAL A 426 -1.95 -4.02 19.89
CA VAL A 426 -1.29 -3.21 18.85
C VAL A 426 0.00 -2.57 19.37
N MET A 427 0.03 -2.08 20.62
CA MET A 427 1.21 -1.44 21.23
C MET A 427 2.34 -2.40 21.57
N ILE A 428 2.07 -3.70 21.69
CA ILE A 428 3.09 -4.73 21.96
C ILE A 428 3.24 -5.74 20.81
N ASN A 429 2.73 -5.42 19.62
CA ASN A 429 2.92 -6.25 18.44
C ASN A 429 4.41 -6.27 18.04
N PRO A 430 5.11 -7.42 18.06
CA PRO A 430 6.53 -7.47 17.77
C PRO A 430 6.90 -7.09 16.33
N GLU A 431 5.95 -7.13 15.40
CA GLU A 431 6.17 -6.78 13.99
C GLU A 431 6.20 -5.26 13.76
N PHE A 432 5.47 -4.50 14.57
CA PHE A 432 5.22 -3.07 14.35
C PHE A 432 5.45 -2.22 15.61
N THR A 433 6.39 -2.57 16.49
CA THR A 433 6.60 -1.78 17.71
C THR A 433 8.06 -1.60 18.05
N MET A 434 8.30 -0.69 18.98
CA MET A 434 9.63 -0.31 19.44
C MET A 434 10.13 -1.23 20.57
N LEU A 435 9.65 -2.48 20.67
CA LEU A 435 10.02 -3.43 21.74
C LEU A 435 11.52 -3.74 21.84
N ARG A 436 12.29 -3.52 20.77
CA ARG A 436 13.76 -3.60 20.78
C ARG A 436 14.45 -2.47 21.54
N TYR A 437 13.72 -1.44 21.97
CA TYR A 437 14.25 -0.32 22.74
C TYR A 437 13.85 -0.46 24.20
N GLU A 438 14.85 -0.60 25.08
CA GLU A 438 14.67 -0.86 26.51
C GLU A 438 13.68 0.10 27.18
N TRP A 439 13.78 1.41 26.89
CA TRP A 439 12.88 2.42 27.47
C TRP A 439 11.40 2.15 27.17
N PHE A 440 11.07 1.64 25.98
CA PHE A 440 9.70 1.37 25.57
C PHE A 440 9.17 0.13 26.28
N GLU A 441 10.00 -0.92 26.37
CA GLU A 441 9.66 -2.13 27.10
C GLU A 441 9.46 -1.85 28.60
N THR A 442 10.37 -1.10 29.24
CA THR A 442 10.25 -0.68 30.64
C THR A 442 8.97 0.13 30.86
N MET A 443 8.67 1.08 29.96
CA MET A 443 7.43 1.86 30.02
C MET A 443 6.20 0.94 29.93
N ALA A 444 6.13 0.06 28.93
CA ALA A 444 5.00 -0.83 28.72
C ALA A 444 4.79 -1.79 29.92
N ARG A 445 5.87 -2.39 30.44
CA ARG A 445 5.83 -3.23 31.64
C ARG A 445 5.42 -2.45 32.90
N GLY A 446 5.91 -1.22 33.05
CA GLY A 446 5.56 -0.34 34.16
C GLY A 446 4.09 0.08 34.14
N LEU A 447 3.52 0.36 32.97
CA LEU A 447 2.09 0.64 32.83
C LEU A 447 1.23 -0.61 33.11
N ALA A 448 1.67 -1.78 32.63
CA ALA A 448 0.98 -3.04 32.82
C ALA A 448 1.05 -3.58 34.26
N SER A 449 2.09 -3.21 35.03
CA SER A 449 2.24 -3.67 36.43
C SER A 449 1.18 -3.07 37.37
N VAL A 450 0.57 -1.94 36.98
CA VAL A 450 -0.50 -1.28 37.73
C VAL A 450 -1.85 -1.52 37.03
N LYS A 451 -2.55 -2.58 37.44
CA LYS A 451 -3.79 -3.06 36.78
C LYS A 451 -4.85 -1.96 36.51
N PRO A 452 -5.18 -1.04 37.44
CA PRO A 452 -6.14 0.04 37.13
C PRO A 452 -5.65 1.01 36.06
N VAL A 453 -4.35 1.34 36.05
CA VAL A 453 -3.74 2.23 35.06
C VAL A 453 -3.74 1.57 33.69
N TYR A 454 -3.39 0.28 33.63
CA TYR A 454 -3.47 -0.52 32.42
C TYR A 454 -4.86 -0.45 31.77
N TYR A 455 -5.93 -0.76 32.52
CA TYR A 455 -7.28 -0.72 31.98
C TYR A 455 -7.73 0.69 31.59
N ALA A 456 -7.39 1.71 32.38
CA ALA A 456 -7.73 3.09 32.07
C ALA A 456 -7.10 3.54 30.73
N ILE A 457 -5.83 3.24 30.51
CA ILE A 457 -5.11 3.60 29.28
C ILE A 457 -5.65 2.83 28.08
N CYS A 458 -5.81 1.50 28.20
CA CYS A 458 -6.29 0.68 27.08
C CYS A 458 -7.71 1.07 26.67
N THR A 459 -8.59 1.26 27.65
CA THR A 459 -9.96 1.74 27.43
C THR A 459 -9.91 3.11 26.77
N PHE A 460 -9.22 4.08 27.36
CA PHE A 460 -9.11 5.42 26.78
C PHE A 460 -8.60 5.40 25.34
N GLY A 461 -7.55 4.62 25.06
CA GLY A 461 -6.98 4.48 23.72
C GLY A 461 -7.97 3.94 22.69
N VAL A 462 -8.76 2.93 23.06
CA VAL A 462 -9.86 2.39 22.23
C VAL A 462 -10.92 3.45 21.96
N TRP A 463 -11.47 4.08 23.01
CA TRP A 463 -12.53 5.08 22.87
C TRP A 463 -12.07 6.32 22.11
N PHE A 464 -10.83 6.75 22.34
CA PHE A 464 -10.20 7.83 21.60
C PHE A 464 -10.10 7.50 20.11
N THR A 465 -9.55 6.33 19.77
CA THR A 465 -9.35 5.91 18.38
C THR A 465 -10.68 5.79 17.64
N LEU A 466 -11.63 5.02 18.19
CA LEU A 466 -12.96 4.82 17.57
C LEU A 466 -13.75 6.13 17.49
N GLY A 467 -13.77 6.90 18.58
CA GLY A 467 -14.45 8.18 18.64
C GLY A 467 -13.93 9.16 17.60
N LEU A 468 -12.60 9.28 17.50
CA LEU A 468 -11.96 10.14 16.51
C LEU A 468 -12.23 9.66 15.08
N GLU A 469 -11.93 8.41 14.75
CA GLU A 469 -12.04 7.87 13.39
C GLU A 469 -13.47 7.92 12.85
N ILE A 470 -14.47 7.54 13.66
CA ILE A 470 -15.87 7.49 13.22
C ILE A 470 -16.48 8.89 13.13
N SER A 471 -16.13 9.80 14.03
CA SER A 471 -16.75 11.14 14.07
C SER A 471 -16.04 12.20 13.21
N PHE A 472 -14.76 12.01 12.89
CA PHE A 472 -13.96 12.94 12.08
C PHE A 472 -14.64 13.33 10.75
N PRO A 473 -15.18 12.40 9.93
CA PRO A 473 -15.82 12.72 8.66
C PRO A 473 -16.96 13.73 8.76
N PHE A 474 -17.62 13.79 9.92
CA PHE A 474 -18.76 14.67 10.18
C PHE A 474 -18.32 15.99 10.83
N LEU A 475 -17.39 15.92 11.79
CA LEU A 475 -17.06 17.06 12.64
C LEU A 475 -15.93 17.95 12.10
N VAL A 476 -15.08 17.43 11.20
CA VAL A 476 -13.98 18.21 10.57
C VAL A 476 -14.49 19.37 9.72
N TRP A 477 -15.75 19.34 9.27
CA TRP A 477 -16.37 20.40 8.47
C TRP A 477 -16.93 21.55 9.32
N THR A 478 -16.98 21.37 10.64
CA THR A 478 -17.59 22.32 11.59
C THR A 478 -16.53 23.23 12.24
N ARG A 479 -16.96 24.07 13.19
CA ARG A 479 -16.05 24.87 14.05
C ARG A 479 -15.09 24.03 14.89
N LEU A 480 -15.35 22.73 15.05
CA LEU A 480 -14.48 21.80 15.77
C LEU A 480 -13.27 21.33 14.95
N ARG A 481 -13.16 21.72 13.67
CA ARG A 481 -12.03 21.36 12.79
C ARG A 481 -10.65 21.45 13.47
N PRO A 482 -10.19 22.58 14.03
CA PRO A 482 -8.84 22.66 14.59
C PRO A 482 -8.61 21.66 15.73
N PHE A 483 -9.64 21.40 16.54
CA PHE A 483 -9.57 20.38 17.59
C PHE A 483 -9.40 18.97 17.01
N TYR A 484 -10.22 18.59 16.03
CA TYR A 484 -10.11 17.29 15.37
C TYR A 484 -8.81 17.10 14.60
N LEU A 485 -8.28 18.16 13.97
CA LEU A 485 -6.96 18.11 13.33
C LEU A 485 -5.85 17.89 14.37
N TRP A 486 -5.93 18.53 15.53
CA TRP A 486 -4.96 18.30 16.60
C TRP A 486 -5.02 16.87 17.14
N LEU A 487 -6.23 16.33 17.38
CA LEU A 487 -6.41 14.93 17.79
C LEU A 487 -5.89 13.94 16.73
N ALA A 488 -6.16 14.21 15.44
CA ALA A 488 -5.68 13.40 14.33
C ALA A 488 -4.14 13.42 14.22
N VAL A 489 -3.52 14.60 14.37
CA VAL A 489 -2.05 14.71 14.43
C VAL A 489 -1.51 13.96 15.64
N LEU A 490 -2.15 14.06 16.81
CA LEU A 490 -1.74 13.34 18.02
C LEU A 490 -1.81 11.82 17.83
N LEU A 491 -2.91 11.32 17.24
CA LEU A 491 -3.07 9.89 16.92
C LEU A 491 -1.95 9.42 15.99
N HIS A 492 -1.75 10.10 14.86
CA HIS A 492 -0.74 9.71 13.87
C HIS A 492 0.69 9.85 14.41
N ALA A 493 0.97 10.87 15.23
CA ALA A 493 2.26 11.00 15.89
C ALA A 493 2.50 9.87 16.89
N GLY A 494 1.47 9.51 17.67
CA GLY A 494 1.50 8.39 18.60
C GLY A 494 1.82 7.08 17.90
N ILE A 495 1.10 6.77 16.81
CA ILE A 495 1.38 5.58 16.00
C ILE A 495 2.79 5.62 15.42
N GLY A 496 3.21 6.75 14.86
CA GLY A 496 4.52 6.88 14.20
C GLY A 496 5.70 6.70 15.16
N ILE A 497 5.54 7.12 16.42
CA ILE A 497 6.56 7.03 17.48
C ILE A 497 6.53 5.67 18.17
N LEU A 498 5.35 5.18 18.55
CA LEU A 498 5.20 3.99 19.39
C LEU A 498 5.18 2.69 18.56
N MET A 499 4.73 2.76 17.30
CA MET A 499 4.58 1.60 16.41
C MET A 499 5.59 1.57 15.24
N GLY A 500 6.52 2.51 15.17
CA GLY A 500 7.53 2.52 14.10
C GLY A 500 6.98 2.67 12.66
N LEU A 501 5.70 2.98 12.49
CA LEU A 501 5.03 3.16 11.19
C LEU A 501 5.28 4.56 10.59
N THR A 502 6.50 5.08 10.76
CA THR A 502 6.80 6.52 10.58
C THR A 502 6.45 7.03 9.18
N MET A 503 6.79 6.30 8.11
CA MET A 503 6.52 6.78 6.75
C MET A 503 5.03 6.81 6.41
N PHE A 504 4.28 5.79 6.85
CA PHE A 504 2.84 5.76 6.70
C PHE A 504 2.20 6.95 7.42
N GLU A 505 2.60 7.20 8.67
CA GLU A 505 2.03 8.27 9.48
C GLU A 505 2.40 9.68 8.98
N LEU A 506 3.61 9.85 8.43
CA LEU A 506 4.00 11.11 7.78
C LEU A 506 3.13 11.39 6.54
N LEU A 507 2.77 10.38 5.74
CA LEU A 507 1.85 10.54 4.61
C LEU A 507 0.44 10.88 5.09
N MET A 508 -0.03 10.27 6.17
CA MET A 508 -1.32 10.61 6.80
C MET A 508 -1.33 12.07 7.29
N MET A 509 -0.26 12.52 7.92
CA MET A 509 -0.11 13.93 8.32
C MET A 509 -0.07 14.88 7.12
N VAL A 510 0.55 14.48 6.00
CA VAL A 510 0.52 15.27 4.76
C VAL A 510 -0.92 15.43 4.27
N MET A 511 -1.75 14.37 4.30
CA MET A 511 -3.17 14.47 3.93
C MET A 511 -3.95 15.44 4.83
N LEU A 512 -3.65 15.47 6.14
CA LEU A 512 -4.28 16.42 7.08
C LEU A 512 -4.02 17.88 6.73
N LEU A 513 -2.90 18.20 6.05
CA LEU A 513 -2.60 19.56 5.58
C LEU A 513 -3.70 20.10 4.64
N ALA A 514 -4.44 19.22 3.96
CA ALA A 514 -5.55 19.62 3.08
C ALA A 514 -6.67 20.33 3.85
N TYR A 515 -6.79 20.15 5.17
CA TYR A 515 -7.79 20.82 6.00
C TYR A 515 -7.33 22.16 6.58
N LEU A 516 -6.03 22.48 6.46
CA LEU A 516 -5.51 23.76 6.90
C LEU A 516 -5.84 24.87 5.89
N PRO A 517 -6.16 26.10 6.36
CA PRO A 517 -6.29 27.23 5.46
C PRO A 517 -4.97 27.50 4.73
N ALA A 518 -5.01 27.62 3.40
CA ALA A 518 -3.81 27.84 2.58
C ALA A 518 -2.99 29.08 2.99
N GLY A 519 -3.65 30.10 3.55
CA GLY A 519 -2.98 31.28 4.11
C GLY A 519 -2.01 30.92 5.24
N VAL A 520 -2.37 29.98 6.12
CA VAL A 520 -1.51 29.54 7.22
C VAL A 520 -0.21 28.93 6.67
N ILE A 521 -0.31 28.04 5.68
CA ILE A 521 0.86 27.41 5.06
C ILE A 521 1.72 28.47 4.36
N ARG A 522 1.11 29.31 3.54
CA ARG A 522 1.82 30.36 2.79
C ARG A 522 2.54 31.32 3.71
N ASP A 523 1.86 31.81 4.75
CA ASP A 523 2.39 32.85 5.63
C ASP A 523 3.51 32.29 6.53
N ARG A 524 3.43 31.02 6.93
CA ARG A 524 4.50 30.33 7.68
C ARG A 524 5.72 29.99 6.85
N LEU A 525 5.56 29.85 5.53
CA LEU A 525 6.68 29.63 4.62
C LEU A 525 7.40 30.94 4.23
N ARG A 526 6.87 32.12 4.56
CA ARG A 526 7.50 33.42 4.33
C ARG A 526 8.53 33.78 5.41
N GLY A 527 9.56 34.54 5.05
CA GLY A 527 10.66 34.93 5.94
C GLY A 527 10.35 36.06 6.94
N GLY A 528 9.13 36.61 6.91
CA GLY A 528 8.70 37.70 7.78
C GLY A 528 9.12 39.11 7.32
N PRO A 529 8.69 40.17 8.02
CA PRO A 529 8.89 41.57 7.59
C PRO A 529 10.32 42.10 7.79
N GLY A 530 11.14 41.47 8.63
CA GLY A 530 12.51 41.91 8.95
C GLY A 530 13.58 41.48 7.93
N LEU A 531 13.19 40.97 6.76
CA LEU A 531 14.14 40.52 5.76
C LEU A 531 14.89 41.71 5.11
N PRO A 532 16.18 41.54 4.75
CA PRO A 532 16.93 42.56 4.04
C PRO A 532 16.25 42.92 2.72
N ARG A 533 16.05 44.22 2.48
CA ARG A 533 15.57 44.73 1.19
C ARG A 533 16.76 45.06 0.30
N LEU A 534 16.59 44.82 -1.00
CA LEU A 534 17.55 45.22 -2.01
C LEU A 534 16.86 45.97 -3.15
N ALA A 535 17.54 46.99 -3.67
CA ALA A 535 17.12 47.64 -4.91
C ALA A 535 17.99 47.13 -6.07
N PHE A 536 17.35 46.79 -7.17
CA PHE A 536 17.99 46.31 -8.39
C PHE A 536 17.80 47.36 -9.47
N GLY A 537 18.85 48.15 -9.71
CA GLY A 537 18.91 49.17 -10.75
C GLY A 537 19.30 48.56 -12.09
N PHE A 538 18.55 48.85 -13.15
CA PHE A 538 18.78 48.31 -14.49
C PHE A 538 18.15 49.17 -15.58
N ASP A 539 18.62 49.03 -16.82
CA ASP A 539 18.00 49.61 -17.99
C ASP A 539 17.00 48.61 -18.62
N PRO A 540 15.68 48.91 -18.63
CA PRO A 540 14.69 48.02 -19.24
C PRO A 540 14.83 47.90 -20.76
N ALA A 541 15.46 48.87 -21.44
CA ALA A 541 15.71 48.83 -22.88
C ALA A 541 16.84 47.84 -23.25
N VAL A 542 17.72 47.49 -22.30
CA VAL A 542 18.81 46.52 -22.53
C VAL A 542 18.32 45.10 -22.21
N PRO A 543 18.17 44.20 -23.21
CA PRO A 543 17.52 42.90 -23.00
C PRO A 543 18.24 42.00 -21.98
N ALA A 544 19.56 42.09 -21.89
CA ALA A 544 20.35 41.33 -20.92
C ALA A 544 20.06 41.77 -19.48
N GLN A 545 19.96 43.09 -19.24
CA GLN A 545 19.68 43.65 -17.92
C GLN A 545 18.23 43.36 -17.49
N ALA A 546 17.25 43.49 -18.41
CA ALA A 546 15.86 43.12 -18.14
C ALA A 546 15.70 41.62 -17.81
N ARG A 547 16.49 40.73 -18.45
CA ARG A 547 16.51 39.30 -18.10
C ARG A 547 17.08 39.05 -16.71
N ALA A 548 18.15 39.74 -16.33
CA ALA A 548 18.74 39.65 -14.99
C ALA A 548 17.73 40.10 -13.92
N ALA A 549 17.13 41.29 -14.09
CA ALA A 549 16.09 41.80 -13.21
C ALA A 549 14.91 40.82 -13.05
N ALA A 550 14.45 40.25 -14.16
CA ALA A 550 13.33 39.32 -14.15
C ALA A 550 13.60 38.03 -13.37
N LEU A 551 14.80 37.46 -13.45
CA LEU A 551 15.09 36.22 -12.72
C LEU A 551 15.36 36.50 -11.23
N VAL A 552 16.03 37.62 -10.89
CA VAL A 552 16.20 38.03 -9.48
C VAL A 552 14.83 38.21 -8.84
N CYS A 553 13.90 38.89 -9.53
CA CYS A 553 12.51 39.05 -9.07
C CYS A 553 11.75 37.71 -9.03
N ALA A 554 11.98 36.79 -9.97
CA ALA A 554 11.32 35.48 -9.98
C ALA A 554 11.78 34.57 -8.84
N ALA A 555 13.07 34.63 -8.49
CA ALA A 555 13.68 33.89 -7.38
C ALA A 555 13.33 34.48 -5.99
N ASP A 556 12.82 35.71 -5.97
CA ASP A 556 12.34 36.37 -4.76
C ASP A 556 10.93 35.90 -4.38
N ALA A 557 10.87 35.00 -3.40
CA ALA A 557 9.61 34.49 -2.85
C ALA A 557 8.97 35.43 -1.82
N ASP A 558 9.74 36.36 -1.27
CA ASP A 558 9.40 37.15 -0.09
C ASP A 558 9.27 38.66 -0.38
N ALA A 559 9.31 39.05 -1.66
CA ALA A 559 9.21 40.45 -2.13
C ALA A 559 10.28 41.37 -1.50
N GLN A 560 11.50 40.86 -1.37
CA GLN A 560 12.68 41.59 -0.89
C GLN A 560 13.29 42.54 -1.94
N VAL A 561 13.02 42.29 -3.23
CA VAL A 561 13.64 42.99 -4.37
C VAL A 561 12.72 44.09 -4.87
N SER A 562 13.20 45.34 -4.81
CA SER A 562 12.61 46.47 -5.52
C SER A 562 13.34 46.71 -6.83
N LEU A 563 12.61 46.75 -7.95
CA LEU A 563 13.18 47.04 -9.26
C LEU A 563 13.20 48.56 -9.50
N GLU A 564 14.38 49.11 -9.82
CA GLU A 564 14.61 50.54 -10.12
C GLU A 564 15.01 50.72 -11.59
N PRO A 565 14.04 50.81 -12.53
CA PRO A 565 14.35 51.04 -13.94
C PRO A 565 14.95 52.43 -14.15
N SER A 566 16.06 52.53 -14.87
CA SER A 566 16.72 53.79 -15.21
C SER A 566 17.39 53.68 -16.58
N ALA A 567 17.21 54.70 -17.43
CA ALA A 567 17.77 54.72 -18.78
C ALA A 567 19.27 55.04 -18.74
N GLY A 568 20.05 54.42 -19.65
CA GLY A 568 21.48 54.70 -19.81
C GLY A 568 22.37 54.07 -18.74
N VAL A 569 21.85 53.11 -17.97
CA VAL A 569 22.63 52.38 -16.97
C VAL A 569 23.60 51.42 -17.67
N GLY A 570 24.90 51.71 -17.57
CA GLY A 570 25.94 50.90 -18.20
C GLY A 570 25.93 49.44 -17.74
N GLN A 571 25.80 49.18 -16.44
CA GLN A 571 25.67 47.84 -15.86
C GLN A 571 24.68 47.84 -14.69
N PRO A 572 23.94 46.73 -14.45
CA PRO A 572 23.02 46.66 -13.32
C PRO A 572 23.71 46.90 -11.98
N VAL A 573 23.05 47.71 -11.14
CA VAL A 573 23.54 48.11 -9.81
C VAL A 573 22.62 47.50 -8.76
N VAL A 574 23.19 46.71 -7.84
CA VAL A 574 22.46 46.16 -6.70
C VAL A 574 22.79 47.00 -5.47
N LYS A 575 21.77 47.60 -4.85
CA LYS A 575 21.90 48.32 -3.58
C LYS A 575 21.38 47.44 -2.45
N ALA A 576 22.27 46.95 -1.60
CA ALA A 576 21.92 46.18 -0.40
C ALA A 576 22.46 46.91 0.84
N GLY A 577 21.57 47.25 1.79
CA GLY A 577 21.97 48.03 2.97
C GLY A 577 22.53 49.43 2.64
N GLY A 578 22.10 50.03 1.54
CA GLY A 578 22.58 51.34 1.06
C GLY A 578 23.88 51.29 0.24
N VAL A 579 24.57 50.14 0.18
CA VAL A 579 25.82 49.98 -0.57
C VAL A 579 25.51 49.53 -2.00
N ALA A 580 25.90 50.35 -2.99
CA ALA A 580 25.80 50.03 -4.41
C ALA A 580 26.94 49.10 -4.85
N GLN A 581 26.59 48.00 -5.52
CA GLN A 581 27.53 46.99 -5.99
C GLN A 581 27.22 46.58 -7.43
N THR A 582 28.24 46.22 -8.20
CA THR A 582 28.15 45.72 -9.59
C THR A 582 28.93 44.41 -9.76
N GLY A 583 28.81 43.74 -10.91
CA GLY A 583 29.59 42.55 -11.23
C GLY A 583 29.43 41.38 -10.24
N ALA A 584 30.53 40.73 -9.86
CA ALA A 584 30.53 39.60 -8.93
C ALA A 584 30.08 39.99 -7.51
N ALA A 585 30.34 41.23 -7.07
CA ALA A 585 29.88 41.74 -5.78
C ALA A 585 28.35 41.87 -5.76
N ALA A 586 27.73 42.35 -6.86
CA ALA A 586 26.28 42.38 -6.99
C ALA A 586 25.63 40.99 -6.88
N ALA A 587 26.24 39.95 -7.48
CA ALA A 587 25.77 38.58 -7.29
C ALA A 587 25.91 38.13 -5.82
N GLY A 588 27.01 38.48 -5.16
CA GLY A 588 27.21 38.25 -3.73
C GLY A 588 26.14 38.93 -2.87
N ALA A 589 25.72 40.16 -3.22
CA ALA A 589 24.64 40.88 -2.55
C ALA A 589 23.27 40.21 -2.75
N VAL A 590 22.92 39.83 -3.99
CA VAL A 590 21.65 39.14 -4.29
C VAL A 590 21.56 37.81 -3.54
N PHE A 591 22.60 36.97 -3.64
CA PHE A 591 22.65 35.69 -2.92
C PHE A 591 22.83 35.87 -1.41
N GLY A 592 23.34 37.01 -0.93
CA GLY A 592 23.46 37.31 0.49
C GLY A 592 22.15 37.77 1.13
N SER A 593 21.31 38.47 0.37
CA SER A 593 20.10 39.13 0.86
C SER A 593 18.83 38.32 0.59
N VAL A 594 18.62 37.77 -0.62
CA VAL A 594 17.40 37.02 -0.98
C VAL A 594 17.37 35.70 -0.21
N ARG A 595 16.32 35.49 0.60
CA ARG A 595 16.26 34.38 1.57
C ARG A 595 16.52 33.00 0.95
N LEU A 596 15.85 32.68 -0.15
CA LEU A 596 16.01 31.38 -0.81
C LEU A 596 17.40 31.21 -1.44
N LEU A 597 17.96 32.28 -2.01
CA LEU A 597 19.29 32.25 -2.65
C LEU A 597 20.43 32.21 -1.62
N ARG A 598 20.16 32.61 -0.37
CA ARG A 598 21.14 32.57 0.73
C ARG A 598 21.70 31.18 1.00
N TRP A 599 20.90 30.14 0.85
CA TRP A 599 21.37 28.76 0.97
C TRP A 599 22.36 28.38 -0.14
N ALA A 600 22.21 28.97 -1.33
CA ALA A 600 23.09 28.77 -2.48
C ALA A 600 24.33 29.69 -2.47
N ARG A 601 24.45 30.63 -1.53
CA ARG A 601 25.58 31.58 -1.48
C ARG A 601 26.93 30.88 -1.44
N HIS A 602 27.02 29.73 -0.78
CA HIS A 602 28.27 28.97 -0.69
C HIS A 602 28.74 28.44 -2.05
N LEU A 603 27.82 28.21 -2.99
CA LEU A 603 28.15 27.79 -4.36
C LEU A 603 28.94 28.85 -5.12
N LEU A 604 28.80 30.14 -4.76
CA LEU A 604 29.58 31.22 -5.37
C LEU A 604 31.09 31.10 -5.07
N LYS A 605 31.48 30.35 -4.05
CA LYS A 605 32.89 30.08 -3.72
C LYS A 605 33.51 29.01 -4.62
N LEU A 606 32.70 28.23 -5.35
CA LEU A 606 33.21 27.24 -6.29
C LEU A 606 33.91 27.96 -7.47
N PRO A 607 35.08 27.49 -7.92
CA PRO A 607 35.80 28.09 -9.03
C PRO A 607 34.90 28.28 -10.26
N GLY A 608 34.88 29.49 -10.82
CA GLY A 608 34.08 29.85 -12.00
C GLY A 608 32.60 30.18 -11.74
N VAL A 609 31.98 29.64 -10.68
CA VAL A 609 30.55 29.84 -10.39
C VAL A 609 30.24 31.29 -10.00
N GLY A 610 31.07 31.90 -9.15
CA GLY A 610 30.90 33.32 -8.78
C GLY A 610 31.00 34.28 -9.97
N GLY A 611 31.90 34.00 -10.91
CA GLY A 611 32.05 34.78 -12.14
C GLY A 611 30.85 34.63 -13.09
N LEU A 612 30.34 33.41 -13.25
CA LEU A 612 29.12 33.13 -14.02
C LEU A 612 27.90 33.82 -13.41
N ALA A 613 27.72 33.72 -12.10
CA ALA A 613 26.66 34.40 -11.38
C ALA A 613 26.78 35.93 -11.50
N GLY A 614 27.99 36.48 -11.43
CA GLY A 614 28.27 37.90 -11.66
C GLY A 614 27.85 38.38 -13.05
N ARG A 615 28.21 37.63 -14.10
CA ARG A 615 27.78 37.93 -15.49
C ARG A 615 26.27 37.82 -15.67
N TRP A 616 25.64 36.95 -14.90
CA TRP A 616 24.21 36.69 -14.98
C TRP A 616 23.39 37.78 -14.25
N VAL A 617 23.86 38.25 -13.08
CA VAL A 617 23.21 39.30 -12.27
C VAL A 617 23.55 40.72 -12.78
N SER A 618 24.78 40.93 -13.26
CA SER A 618 25.26 42.22 -13.76
C SER A 618 25.91 42.03 -15.15
N PRO A 619 25.11 41.72 -16.19
CA PRO A 619 25.59 41.61 -17.55
C PRO A 619 26.18 42.94 -18.03
N ALA A 620 27.39 42.90 -18.58
CA ALA A 620 28.02 44.04 -19.24
C ALA A 620 27.20 44.47 -20.48
N PRO A 621 27.22 45.76 -20.84
CA PRO A 621 26.60 46.21 -22.08
C PRO A 621 27.34 45.58 -23.27
N PRO A 622 26.66 45.30 -24.39
CA PRO A 622 27.35 44.87 -25.60
C PRO A 622 28.39 45.93 -25.97
N ALA A 623 29.60 45.50 -26.32
CA ALA A 623 30.65 46.41 -26.79
C ALA A 623 30.09 47.25 -27.95
N ALA A 624 30.24 48.58 -27.87
CA ALA A 624 29.84 49.47 -28.96
C ALA A 624 30.52 48.99 -30.25
N GLN A 625 29.74 48.76 -31.31
CA GLN A 625 30.32 48.51 -32.63
C GLN A 625 31.22 49.70 -32.98
N PRO A 626 32.47 49.47 -33.44
CA PRO A 626 33.31 50.56 -33.89
C PRO A 626 32.58 51.30 -35.02
N PRO A 627 32.68 52.65 -35.08
CA PRO A 627 31.99 53.41 -36.11
C PRO A 627 32.43 52.89 -37.47
N VAL A 628 31.45 52.52 -38.30
CA VAL A 628 31.68 52.20 -39.71
C VAL A 628 32.28 53.45 -40.34
N ALA A 629 33.55 53.39 -40.72
CA ALA A 629 34.18 54.46 -41.47
C ALA A 629 33.43 54.60 -42.79
N VAL A 630 32.68 55.67 -42.94
CA VAL A 630 32.11 56.08 -44.23
C VAL A 630 33.30 56.58 -45.05
N GLY A 631 33.74 55.75 -46.00
CA GLY A 631 34.77 56.13 -46.97
C GLY A 631 34.26 57.27 -47.84
N SER A 632 35.06 58.34 -47.88
CA SER A 632 34.96 59.48 -48.80
C SER A 632 35.35 59.09 -50.23
#